data_AF-A0A1J6KYL3-F1
#
_entry.id   AF-A0A1J6KYL3-F1
#
_cell.length_a   1.000
_cell.length_b   1.000
_cell.length_c   1.000
_cell.angle_alpha   90.00
_cell.angle_beta   90.00
_cell.angle_gamma   90.00
#
_symmetry.space_group_name_H-M   'P 1'
#
loop_
_entity.id
_entity.type
_entity.pdbx_description
1 polymer ?
#
loop_
_entity_poly.entity_id
_entity_poly.type
_entity_poly.pdbx_seq_one_letter_code
_entity_poly.pdbx_strand_id
1 'polypeptide(L)'
;MASLTVLLRHSGKWNSESNYVDYSIEGILIKEYASYNDLVASISNQLDIDLSSKSIKIQYKVEGNCMLMEIHNDMGYRVYVELIKENREFGMYPLCITTIDKEVVSGGSLIQGDIVQIDEAVQRYNFDTDDTLALDVVNSGEPIGVFELDKDLII
;
A
#
# COMPACT_ATOMS: atom_id res chain seq x y z
N MET A 1 -6.73 22.68 -13.22
CA MET A 1 -6.67 21.68 -12.12
C MET A 1 -5.71 22.22 -11.08
N ALA A 2 -6.02 22.11 -9.79
CA ALA A 2 -5.10 22.51 -8.75
C ALA A 2 -3.96 21.48 -8.60
N SER A 3 -2.77 21.99 -8.28
CA SER A 3 -1.61 21.18 -7.89
C SER A 3 -1.22 21.55 -6.46
N LEU A 4 -0.80 20.56 -5.69
CA LEU A 4 -0.39 20.69 -4.30
C LEU A 4 1.10 20.34 -4.20
N THR A 5 1.85 21.08 -3.38
CA THR A 5 3.30 20.85 -3.21
C THR A 5 3.52 19.95 -1.99
N VAL A 6 4.26 18.87 -2.18
CA VAL A 6 4.46 17.81 -1.18
C VAL A 6 5.95 17.53 -1.03
N LEU A 7 6.41 17.33 0.20
CA LEU A 7 7.75 16.82 0.47
C LEU A 7 7.79 15.30 0.37
N LEU A 8 8.81 14.78 -0.31
CA LEU A 8 9.20 13.39 -0.29
C LEU A 8 10.35 13.21 0.71
N ARG A 9 10.31 12.13 1.48
CA ARG A 9 11.45 11.60 2.24
C ARG A 9 11.79 10.23 1.66
N HIS A 10 13.02 10.05 1.20
CA HIS A 10 13.47 8.84 0.52
C HIS A 10 14.88 8.45 0.97
N SER A 11 15.33 7.26 0.55
CA SER A 11 16.64 6.69 0.91
C SER A 11 16.89 6.52 2.43
N GLY A 12 15.84 6.67 3.24
CA GLY A 12 15.88 6.47 4.68
C GLY A 12 15.25 5.15 5.12
N LYS A 13 15.02 5.01 6.42
CA LYS A 13 14.45 3.79 7.02
C LYS A 13 13.51 4.12 8.18
N TRP A 14 12.53 3.24 8.43
CA TRP A 14 11.72 3.30 9.64
C TRP A 14 12.49 2.77 10.84
N ASN A 15 12.49 3.50 11.95
CA ASN A 15 12.99 3.02 13.24
C ASN A 15 11.87 2.34 14.05
N SER A 16 12.21 1.80 15.23
CA SER A 16 11.27 1.15 16.16
C SER A 16 10.20 2.07 16.77
N GLU A 17 10.27 3.37 16.56
CA GLU A 17 9.36 4.39 17.10
C GLU A 17 8.40 4.94 16.02
N SER A 18 8.30 4.27 14.88
CA SER A 18 7.55 4.75 13.70
C SER A 18 8.01 6.14 13.25
N ASN A 19 9.32 6.39 13.27
CA ASN A 19 9.96 7.59 12.73
C ASN A 19 10.81 7.19 11.52
N TYR A 20 10.63 7.91 10.40
CA TYR A 20 11.47 7.75 9.21
C TYR A 20 12.75 8.57 9.41
N VAL A 21 13.91 7.92 9.40
CA VAL A 21 15.23 8.49 9.74
C VAL A 21 16.23 8.24 8.61
N ASP A 22 17.39 8.92 8.67
CA ASP A 22 18.50 8.83 7.71
C ASP A 22 18.09 9.11 6.24
N TYR A 23 17.13 10.01 6.03
CA TYR A 23 16.50 10.28 4.74
C TYR A 23 17.08 11.50 4.01
N SER A 24 16.96 11.48 2.68
CA SER A 24 17.04 12.65 1.81
C SER A 24 15.66 13.25 1.58
N ILE A 25 15.60 14.54 1.21
CA ILE A 25 14.36 15.29 1.00
C ILE A 25 14.31 15.81 -0.44
N GLU A 26 13.18 15.61 -1.10
CA GLU A 26 12.83 16.26 -2.36
C GLU A 26 11.41 16.84 -2.30
N GLY A 27 11.02 17.65 -3.28
CA GLY A 27 9.69 18.24 -3.37
C GLY A 27 9.03 17.96 -4.71
N ILE A 28 7.76 17.54 -4.71
CA ILE A 28 6.98 17.27 -5.91
C ILE A 28 5.68 18.07 -5.96
N LEU A 29 5.17 18.28 -7.17
CA LEU A 29 3.79 18.72 -7.39
C LEU A 29 2.91 17.50 -7.68
N ILE A 30 1.86 17.34 -6.87
CA ILE A 30 0.80 16.33 -7.09
C ILE A 30 -0.48 17.01 -7.56
N LYS A 31 -1.33 16.32 -8.34
CA LYS A 31 -2.59 16.87 -8.87
C LYS A 31 -3.78 16.37 -8.07
N GLU A 32 -4.69 17.26 -7.69
CA GLU A 32 -5.85 16.95 -6.83
C GLU A 32 -6.70 15.75 -7.33
N TYR A 33 -6.90 15.64 -8.65
CA TYR A 33 -7.72 14.59 -9.27
C TYR A 33 -6.91 13.56 -10.07
N ALA A 34 -5.64 13.35 -9.71
CA ALA A 34 -4.84 12.24 -10.22
C ALA A 34 -5.28 10.88 -9.63
N SER A 35 -4.86 9.79 -10.27
CA SER A 35 -4.90 8.44 -9.69
C SER A 35 -3.69 8.18 -8.78
N TYR A 36 -3.76 7.13 -7.99
CA TYR A 36 -2.61 6.60 -7.26
C TYR A 36 -1.45 6.22 -8.20
N ASN A 37 -1.74 5.69 -9.37
CA ASN A 37 -0.71 5.31 -10.35
C ASN A 37 0.02 6.55 -10.91
N ASP A 38 -0.67 7.68 -11.08
CA ASP A 38 -0.03 8.95 -11.45
C ASP A 38 0.91 9.46 -10.34
N LEU A 39 0.55 9.29 -9.07
CA LEU A 39 1.43 9.60 -7.93
C LEU A 39 2.67 8.71 -7.95
N VAL A 40 2.51 7.38 -8.09
CA VAL A 40 3.61 6.41 -8.18
C VAL A 40 4.54 6.75 -9.35
N ALA A 41 3.99 7.07 -10.53
CA ALA A 41 4.78 7.49 -11.69
C ALA A 41 5.50 8.82 -11.46
N SER A 42 4.87 9.78 -10.78
CA SER A 42 5.50 11.07 -10.44
C SER A 42 6.67 10.89 -9.48
N ILE A 43 6.53 10.06 -8.45
CA ILE A 43 7.60 9.72 -7.50
C ILE A 43 8.73 8.93 -8.18
N SER A 44 8.39 7.96 -9.03
CA SER A 44 9.36 7.17 -9.80
C SER A 44 10.22 8.03 -10.71
N ASN A 45 9.59 8.94 -11.48
CA ASN A 45 10.31 9.86 -12.36
C ASN A 45 11.16 10.88 -11.58
N GLN A 46 10.69 11.32 -10.41
CA GLN A 46 11.43 12.28 -9.58
C GLN A 46 12.70 11.65 -8.97
N LEU A 47 12.58 10.43 -8.44
CA LEU A 47 13.63 9.74 -7.68
C LEU A 47 14.46 8.73 -8.53
N ASP A 48 14.29 8.73 -9.85
CA ASP A 48 14.90 7.78 -10.80
C ASP A 48 14.73 6.30 -10.40
N ILE A 49 13.52 5.93 -9.98
CA ILE A 49 13.18 4.57 -9.54
C ILE A 49 12.63 3.77 -10.72
N ASP A 50 13.38 2.75 -11.15
CA ASP A 50 12.90 1.74 -12.10
C ASP A 50 11.76 0.89 -11.50
N LEU A 51 10.54 1.17 -11.97
CA LEU A 51 9.34 0.42 -11.62
C LEU A 51 9.25 -0.98 -12.25
N SER A 52 10.17 -1.37 -13.14
CA SER A 52 10.23 -2.75 -13.64
C SER A 52 10.83 -3.67 -12.58
N SER A 53 12.01 -3.32 -12.03
CA SER A 53 12.69 -4.08 -10.97
C SER A 53 12.20 -3.81 -9.55
N LYS A 54 11.61 -2.64 -9.26
CA LYS A 54 11.19 -2.26 -7.89
C LYS A 54 9.70 -1.96 -7.80
N SER A 55 9.17 -2.06 -6.59
CA SER A 55 7.89 -1.48 -6.20
C SER A 55 8.10 -0.34 -5.19
N ILE A 56 7.16 0.59 -5.15
CA ILE A 56 7.20 1.75 -4.25
C ILE A 56 6.08 1.59 -3.21
N LYS A 57 6.44 1.61 -1.93
CA LYS A 57 5.53 1.74 -0.79
C LYS A 57 5.53 3.20 -0.32
N ILE A 58 4.35 3.81 -0.29
CA ILE A 58 4.15 5.22 0.04
C ILE A 58 3.44 5.32 1.39
N GLN A 59 4.07 5.97 2.36
CA GLN A 59 3.53 6.12 3.72
C GLN A 59 3.64 7.56 4.22
N TYR A 60 2.78 7.95 5.15
CA TYR A 60 2.90 9.22 5.88
C TYR A 60 2.49 9.04 7.34
N LYS A 61 2.93 9.95 8.20
CA LYS A 61 2.55 10.01 9.61
C LYS A 61 1.56 11.16 9.78
N VAL A 62 0.42 10.88 10.41
CA VAL A 62 -0.52 11.93 10.82
C VAL A 62 -0.09 12.44 12.18
N GLU A 63 -0.11 13.77 12.37
CA GLU A 63 0.29 14.38 13.64
C GLU A 63 -0.62 13.91 14.79
N GLY A 64 -0.04 13.76 15.98
CA GLY A 64 -0.73 13.20 17.16
C GLY A 64 -0.98 11.69 17.09
N ASN A 65 -0.68 11.01 15.98
CA ASN A 65 -0.86 9.57 15.83
C ASN A 65 0.49 8.84 15.72
N CYS A 66 0.64 7.73 16.46
CA CYS A 66 1.80 6.83 16.36
C CYS A 66 1.74 5.89 15.16
N MET A 67 0.58 5.79 14.49
CA MET A 67 0.33 4.89 13.38
C MET A 67 0.69 5.53 12.04
N LEU A 68 1.32 4.74 11.18
CA LEU A 68 1.66 5.13 9.81
C LEU A 68 0.49 4.82 8.88
N MET A 69 0.09 5.80 8.07
CA MET A 69 -0.92 5.61 7.03
C MET A 69 -0.23 5.26 5.70
N GLU A 70 -0.79 4.28 4.99
CA GLU A 70 -0.25 3.77 3.72
C GLU A 70 -1.15 4.11 2.54
N ILE A 71 -0.58 4.80 1.55
CA ILE A 71 -1.25 5.08 0.28
C ILE A 71 -0.95 3.93 -0.66
N HIS A 72 -1.99 3.18 -1.03
CA HIS A 72 -1.88 1.97 -1.87
C HIS A 72 -2.99 1.89 -2.94
N ASN A 73 -3.88 2.89 -3.01
CA ASN A 73 -4.97 2.99 -3.98
C ASN A 73 -5.49 4.44 -4.10
N ASP A 74 -6.37 4.68 -5.07
CA ASP A 74 -6.97 6.00 -5.34
C ASP A 74 -7.72 6.60 -4.14
N MET A 75 -8.31 5.79 -3.28
CA MET A 75 -9.03 6.27 -2.09
C MET A 75 -8.05 6.81 -1.05
N GLY A 76 -6.98 6.07 -0.76
CA GLY A 76 -5.91 6.52 0.12
C GLY A 76 -5.22 7.80 -0.41
N TYR A 77 -5.10 7.92 -1.73
CA TYR A 77 -4.57 9.13 -2.36
C TYR A 77 -5.50 10.34 -2.16
N ARG A 78 -6.81 10.17 -2.36
CA ARG A 78 -7.81 11.23 -2.10
C ARG A 78 -7.84 11.68 -0.65
N VAL A 79 -7.79 10.74 0.31
CA VAL A 79 -7.70 11.06 1.74
C VAL A 79 -6.45 11.91 2.04
N TYR A 80 -5.30 11.54 1.48
CA TYR A 80 -4.08 12.32 1.63
C TYR A 80 -4.18 13.73 1.01
N VAL A 81 -4.78 13.84 -0.19
CA VAL A 81 -5.01 15.12 -0.88
C VAL A 81 -5.91 16.06 -0.08
N GLU A 82 -7.00 15.57 0.52
CA GLU A 82 -7.86 16.40 1.37
C GLU A 82 -7.15 16.79 2.68
N LEU A 83 -6.39 15.88 3.29
CA LEU A 83 -5.63 16.14 4.53
C LEU A 83 -4.64 17.33 4.38
N ILE A 84 -3.91 17.40 3.25
CA ILE A 84 -2.98 18.51 2.98
C ILE A 84 -3.67 19.79 2.48
N LYS A 85 -4.92 19.72 2.02
CA LYS A 85 -5.74 20.89 1.65
C LYS A 85 -6.30 21.60 2.89
N GLU A 86 -6.70 20.81 3.88
CA GLU A 86 -7.12 21.26 5.21
C GLU A 86 -5.92 21.87 5.95
N ASN A 87 -4.79 21.14 6.01
CA ASN A 87 -3.59 21.53 6.73
C ASN A 87 -2.53 22.07 5.77
N ARG A 88 -2.62 23.36 5.43
CA ARG A 88 -1.80 24.03 4.41
C ARG A 88 -0.35 24.32 4.82
N GLU A 89 0.12 23.79 5.94
CA GLU A 89 1.50 23.95 6.38
C GLU A 89 2.43 23.06 5.55
N PHE A 90 3.35 23.70 4.82
CA PHE A 90 4.26 22.97 3.95
C PHE A 90 5.22 22.10 4.76
N GLY A 91 5.18 20.79 4.51
CA GLY A 91 6.04 19.81 5.16
C GLY A 91 5.45 19.11 6.39
N MET A 92 4.19 19.41 6.76
CA MET A 92 3.47 18.70 7.83
C MET A 92 3.34 17.19 7.56
N TYR A 93 2.90 16.82 6.36
CA TYR A 93 2.66 15.42 5.98
C TYR A 93 3.53 14.98 4.80
N PRO A 94 4.84 14.78 5.01
CA PRO A 94 5.75 14.32 3.97
C PRO A 94 5.49 12.84 3.64
N LEU A 95 5.55 12.51 2.35
CA LEU A 95 5.48 11.12 1.89
C LEU A 95 6.83 10.45 2.09
N CYS A 96 6.87 9.44 2.96
CA CYS A 96 8.01 8.58 3.20
C CYS A 96 7.97 7.42 2.19
N ILE A 97 9.04 7.29 1.41
CA ILE A 97 9.14 6.41 0.25
C ILE A 97 10.05 5.23 0.59
N THR A 98 9.49 4.01 0.53
CA THR A 98 10.27 2.77 0.68
C THR A 98 10.24 2.01 -0.64
N THR A 99 11.42 1.76 -1.23
CA THR A 99 11.54 0.89 -2.41
C THR A 99 11.73 -0.55 -1.97
N ILE A 100 11.02 -1.47 -2.61
CA ILE A 100 11.12 -2.92 -2.37
C ILE A 100 11.52 -3.58 -3.70
N ASP A 101 12.63 -4.30 -3.72
CA ASP A 101 13.08 -5.05 -4.89
C ASP A 101 12.11 -6.20 -5.18
N LYS A 102 11.76 -6.39 -6.45
CA LYS A 102 10.97 -7.56 -6.88
C LYS A 102 11.92 -8.73 -7.09
N GLU A 103 11.57 -9.89 -6.55
CA GLU A 103 12.32 -11.11 -6.84
C GLU A 103 12.22 -11.43 -8.33
N VAL A 104 13.36 -11.33 -9.02
CA VAL A 104 13.50 -11.93 -10.35
C VAL A 104 13.68 -13.43 -10.12
N VAL A 105 12.65 -14.22 -10.44
CA VAL A 105 12.81 -15.67 -10.60
C VAL A 105 13.74 -15.88 -11.79
N SER A 106 15.03 -15.93 -11.50
CA SER A 106 16.07 -16.25 -12.47
C SER A 106 15.86 -17.69 -12.92
N GLY A 107 15.22 -17.86 -14.08
CA GLY A 107 15.00 -19.16 -14.71
C GLY A 107 16.31 -19.90 -14.87
N GLY A 108 16.59 -20.81 -13.94
CA GLY A 108 17.84 -21.56 -13.89
C GLY A 108 18.03 -22.34 -15.18
N SER A 109 19.22 -22.20 -15.78
CA SER A 109 19.61 -22.92 -16.98
C SER A 109 19.39 -24.42 -16.78
N LEU A 110 18.42 -24.99 -17.51
CA LEU A 110 18.26 -26.44 -17.60
C LEU A 110 19.47 -27.01 -18.33
N ILE A 111 20.43 -27.54 -17.56
CA ILE A 111 21.55 -28.28 -18.13
C ILE A 111 21.01 -29.51 -18.88
N GLN A 112 21.26 -29.50 -20.18
CA GLN A 112 20.86 -30.52 -21.15
C GLN A 112 21.45 -31.87 -20.77
N GLY A 113 20.69 -32.72 -20.07
CA GLY A 113 21.27 -33.93 -19.47
C GLY A 113 20.34 -35.01 -18.93
N ASP A 114 19.01 -34.91 -19.04
CA ASP A 114 18.12 -36.09 -19.02
C ASP A 114 16.71 -35.71 -19.51
N ILE A 115 16.31 -36.23 -20.68
CA ILE A 115 14.94 -36.09 -21.19
C ILE A 115 14.24 -37.44 -20.99
N VAL A 116 13.61 -37.61 -19.83
CA VAL A 116 12.52 -38.57 -19.69
C VAL A 116 11.27 -37.89 -20.20
N GLN A 117 10.81 -38.26 -21.40
CA GLN A 117 9.49 -37.83 -21.90
C GLN A 117 8.41 -38.36 -20.94
N ILE A 118 7.54 -37.47 -20.47
CA ILE A 118 6.29 -37.85 -19.82
C ILE A 118 5.16 -37.15 -20.58
N ASP A 119 4.16 -37.94 -20.97
CA ASP A 119 3.18 -37.63 -22.01
C ASP A 119 2.10 -36.62 -21.56
N GLU A 120 1.56 -35.87 -22.51
CA GLU A 120 0.62 -34.77 -22.26
C GLU A 120 -0.84 -35.27 -22.15
N ALA A 121 -1.23 -35.82 -21.00
CA ALA A 121 -2.63 -36.12 -20.71
C ALA A 121 -3.01 -36.09 -19.21
N VAL A 122 -3.76 -35.05 -18.83
CA VAL A 122 -4.83 -35.00 -17.80
C VAL A 122 -4.69 -35.90 -16.55
N GLN A 123 -4.52 -35.27 -15.36
CA GLN A 123 -5.38 -35.33 -14.13
C GLN A 123 -4.93 -34.13 -13.25
N ARG A 124 -5.78 -33.22 -12.70
CA ARG A 124 -6.81 -33.34 -11.64
C ARG A 124 -6.38 -34.12 -10.39
N TYR A 125 -6.97 -33.76 -9.25
CA TYR A 125 -6.66 -34.21 -7.88
C TYR A 125 -5.34 -33.62 -7.30
N ASN A 126 -5.25 -33.17 -6.05
CA ASN A 126 -6.27 -32.92 -5.02
C ASN A 126 -5.76 -31.89 -3.99
N PHE A 127 -6.64 -31.05 -3.44
CA PHE A 127 -6.39 -30.42 -2.12
C PHE A 127 -7.35 -31.09 -1.13
N ASP A 128 -6.84 -32.08 -0.41
CA ASP A 128 -7.51 -32.69 0.74
C ASP A 128 -6.45 -32.90 1.83
N THR A 129 -6.53 -32.11 2.89
CA THR A 129 -6.15 -32.54 4.23
C THR A 129 -7.09 -31.80 5.19
N ASP A 130 -7.92 -32.57 5.87
CA ASP A 130 -8.80 -32.11 6.94
C ASP A 130 -7.98 -31.40 8.03
N ASP A 131 -8.41 -30.19 8.39
CA ASP A 131 -8.25 -29.68 9.76
C ASP A 131 -9.57 -28.98 10.15
N THR A 132 -10.53 -29.82 10.54
CA THR A 132 -11.91 -29.45 10.86
C THR A 132 -11.97 -28.75 12.23
N LEU A 133 -11.66 -27.44 12.28
CA LEU A 133 -11.93 -26.62 13.47
C LEU A 133 -13.43 -26.33 13.58
N ALA A 134 -14.11 -27.15 14.36
CA ALA A 134 -15.53 -26.99 14.67
C ALA A 134 -15.80 -25.65 15.39
N LEU A 135 -16.52 -24.74 14.72
CA LEU A 135 -17.18 -23.62 15.36
C LEU A 135 -18.49 -24.11 15.97
N ASP A 136 -18.48 -24.33 17.30
CA ASP A 136 -19.67 -24.70 18.05
C ASP A 136 -20.66 -23.54 18.08
N VAL A 137 -21.78 -23.68 17.36
CA VAL A 137 -22.83 -22.66 17.26
C VAL A 137 -23.73 -22.73 18.48
N VAL A 138 -23.30 -22.09 19.56
CA VAL A 138 -24.19 -21.77 20.69
C VAL A 138 -25.17 -20.70 20.25
N ASN A 139 -26.37 -21.13 19.86
CA ASN A 139 -27.53 -20.27 19.66
C ASN A 139 -28.05 -19.74 21.01
N SER A 140 -27.45 -18.66 21.54
CA SER A 140 -28.11 -17.81 22.53
C SER A 140 -28.90 -16.72 21.79
N GLY A 141 -30.16 -16.99 21.49
CA GLY A 141 -31.00 -16.10 20.69
C GLY A 141 -31.45 -14.86 21.44
N GLU A 142 -30.82 -13.71 21.15
CA GLU A 142 -31.41 -12.37 21.28
C GLU A 142 -31.04 -11.53 20.04
N PRO A 143 -31.96 -10.72 19.49
CA PRO A 143 -31.67 -9.89 18.31
C PRO A 143 -30.96 -8.59 18.71
N ILE A 144 -29.67 -8.47 18.39
CA ILE A 144 -28.93 -7.22 18.59
C ILE A 144 -29.24 -6.26 17.44
N GLY A 145 -29.65 -5.04 17.80
CA GLY A 145 -30.43 -4.15 16.94
C GLY A 145 -29.70 -3.46 15.80
N VAL A 146 -30.52 -2.96 14.87
CA VAL A 146 -30.13 -2.01 13.83
C VAL A 146 -29.55 -0.75 14.47
N PHE A 147 -28.37 -0.32 14.02
CA PHE A 147 -27.83 0.99 14.41
C PHE A 147 -28.58 2.10 13.66
N GLU A 148 -29.37 2.89 14.38
CA GLU A 148 -29.90 4.15 13.86
C GLU A 148 -28.76 5.16 13.68
N LEU A 149 -28.73 5.81 12.52
CA LEU A 149 -27.80 6.89 12.21
C LEU A 149 -28.43 8.20 12.67
N ASP A 150 -28.10 8.62 13.89
CA ASP A 150 -28.66 9.84 14.46
C ASP A 150 -28.20 11.07 13.65
N LYS A 151 -29.15 11.90 13.22
CA LYS A 151 -28.96 13.04 12.32
C LYS A 151 -29.54 14.31 12.94
N ASP A 152 -28.76 14.96 13.78
CA ASP A 152 -29.08 16.30 14.27
C ASP A 152 -28.05 17.35 13.80
N LEU A 153 -28.28 17.84 12.58
CA LEU A 153 -28.52 19.28 12.37
C LEU A 153 -30.06 19.43 12.32
N ILE A 154 -30.74 20.48 12.77
CA ILE A 154 -30.54 21.94 12.66
C ILE A 154 -31.22 22.64 13.86
N ILE A 155 -31.01 23.93 14.17
CA ILE A 155 -30.47 25.05 13.36
C ILE A 155 -29.24 25.65 14.04
#